data_AF-A0AAW6HV19-F1
#
_entry.id   AF-A0AAW6HV19-F1
#
_cell.length_a   1.000
_cell.length_b   1.000
_cell.length_c   1.000
_cell.angle_alpha   90.00
_cell.angle_beta   90.00
_cell.angle_gamma   90.00
#
_symmetry.space_group_name_H-M   'P 1'
#
loop_
_entity.id
_entity.type
_entity.pdbx_description
1 polymer ?
#
loop_
_entity_poly.entity_id
_entity_poly.type
_entity_poly.pdbx_seq_one_letter_code
_entity_poly.pdbx_strand_id
1 'polypeptide(L)'
;MSNLSIEIFENGGQEGETRFWYAHQLMQWLGYESWQAFQNVITKAMGACSRLGLDPTEAFVREEIVQDGKAIKTYQLSRFACLLVSMTADSKKPNSGLGEDNSCCHR
;
A
#
# COMPACT_ATOMS: atom_id res chain seq x y z
N MET A 1 -11.07 -6.18 -15.88
CA MET A 1 -10.52 -4.91 -15.36
C MET A 1 -10.67 -4.96 -13.86
N SER A 2 -9.57 -5.26 -13.19
CA SER A 2 -9.49 -5.77 -11.81
C SER A 2 -10.08 -4.79 -10.77
N ASN A 3 -11.33 -5.03 -10.40
CA ASN A 3 -11.98 -4.45 -9.23
C ASN A 3 -11.57 -5.17 -7.92
N LEU A 4 -10.59 -6.09 -7.96
CA LEU A 4 -10.14 -6.86 -6.80
C LEU A 4 -9.36 -6.03 -5.76
N SER A 5 -8.84 -4.86 -6.13
CA SER A 5 -7.92 -4.10 -5.27
C SER A 5 -8.62 -3.20 -4.25
N ILE A 6 -9.95 -3.10 -4.26
CA ILE A 6 -10.71 -2.23 -3.34
C ILE A 6 -11.29 -3.01 -2.15
N GLU A 7 -11.78 -4.22 -2.38
CA GLU A 7 -12.47 -5.00 -1.33
C GLU A 7 -11.53 -5.45 -0.21
N ILE A 8 -10.24 -5.70 -0.51
CA ILE A 8 -9.23 -6.08 0.49
C ILE A 8 -9.02 -4.97 1.54
N PHE A 9 -9.07 -3.71 1.12
CA PHE A 9 -8.89 -2.56 2.02
C PHE A 9 -10.21 -2.09 2.66
N GLU A 10 -11.37 -2.54 2.20
CA GLU A 10 -12.63 -2.25 2.91
C GLU A 10 -12.85 -3.14 4.13
N ASN A 11 -12.18 -4.29 4.23
CA ASN A 11 -12.36 -5.23 5.33
C ASN A 11 -11.22 -5.16 6.38
N GLY A 12 -10.03 -4.67 6.03
CA GLY A 12 -8.83 -4.77 6.89
C GLY A 12 -8.34 -3.49 7.61
N GLY A 13 -9.15 -2.42 7.69
CA GLY A 13 -8.73 -1.18 8.36
C GLY A 13 -8.90 -1.22 9.89
N GLN A 14 -8.01 -0.58 10.65
CA GLN A 14 -8.19 -0.43 12.11
C GLN A 14 -9.40 0.48 12.43
N GLU A 15 -10.17 0.10 13.45
CA GLU A 15 -11.43 0.74 13.83
C GLU A 15 -11.19 2.14 14.43
N GLY A 16 -11.59 3.15 13.66
CA GLY A 16 -11.68 4.57 13.99
C GLY A 16 -12.48 5.27 12.88
N GLU A 17 -12.87 6.55 13.06
CA GLU A 17 -13.70 7.31 12.09
C GLU A 17 -13.09 7.42 10.68
N THR A 18 -11.83 7.01 10.47
CA THR A 18 -11.21 6.86 9.14
C THR A 18 -10.24 5.68 9.14
N ARG A 19 -10.44 4.71 8.24
CA ARG A 19 -9.56 3.55 8.07
C ARG A 19 -8.21 3.98 7.48
N PHE A 20 -7.13 3.62 8.14
CA PHE A 20 -5.75 3.86 7.70
C PHE A 20 -4.93 2.57 7.71
N TRP A 21 -3.84 2.56 6.94
CA TRP A 21 -2.88 1.46 6.89
C TRP A 21 -1.47 1.97 7.10
N TYR A 22 -0.64 1.16 7.73
CA TYR A 22 0.77 1.47 7.82
C TYR A 22 1.53 0.95 6.60
N ALA A 23 2.38 1.81 6.06
CA ALA A 23 3.29 1.51 4.96
C ALA A 23 4.14 0.26 5.22
N HIS A 24 4.63 0.04 6.44
CA HIS A 24 5.41 -1.15 6.75
C HIS A 24 4.60 -2.45 6.65
N GLN A 25 3.30 -2.44 6.98
CA GLN A 25 2.43 -3.61 6.81
C GLN A 25 2.15 -3.88 5.32
N LEU A 26 1.86 -2.81 4.57
CA LEU A 26 1.68 -2.87 3.12
C LEU A 26 2.93 -3.40 2.40
N MET A 27 4.11 -2.99 2.86
CA MET A 27 5.39 -3.50 2.34
C MET A 27 5.46 -5.03 2.46
N GLN A 28 5.11 -5.58 3.63
CA GLN A 28 5.09 -7.03 3.86
C GLN A 28 4.01 -7.73 3.04
N TRP A 29 2.81 -7.16 2.95
CA TRP A 29 1.71 -7.71 2.15
C TRP A 29 2.03 -7.76 0.65
N LEU A 30 2.78 -6.77 0.15
CA LEU A 30 3.21 -6.69 -1.24
C LEU A 30 4.48 -7.51 -1.52
N GLY A 31 5.09 -8.12 -0.50
CA GLY A 31 6.30 -8.95 -0.63
C GLY A 31 7.59 -8.15 -0.83
N TYR A 32 7.64 -6.89 -0.39
CA TYR A 32 8.87 -6.10 -0.40
C TYR A 32 9.69 -6.39 0.86
N GLU A 33 10.93 -6.83 0.68
CA GLU A 33 11.85 -7.13 1.80
C GLU A 33 12.62 -5.89 2.28
N SER A 34 12.78 -4.89 1.39
CA SER A 34 13.59 -3.70 1.66
C SER A 34 12.74 -2.43 1.73
N TRP A 35 12.85 -1.70 2.84
CA TRP A 35 12.18 -0.40 3.01
C TRP A 35 12.56 0.60 1.91
N GLN A 36 13.82 0.65 1.47
CA GLN A 36 14.24 1.52 0.36
C GLN A 36 13.51 1.21 -0.96
N ALA A 37 13.31 -0.08 -1.27
CA ALA A 37 12.59 -0.49 -2.46
C ALA A 37 11.13 -0.03 -2.39
N PHE A 38 10.54 -0.13 -1.19
CA PHE A 38 9.18 0.31 -0.93
C PHE A 38 9.02 1.84 -0.90
N GLN A 39 10.00 2.58 -0.36
CA GLN A 39 10.03 4.04 -0.41
C GLN A 39 9.95 4.54 -1.84
N ASN A 40 10.62 3.89 -2.79
CA ASN A 40 10.52 4.25 -4.20
C ASN A 40 9.10 4.04 -4.78
N VAL A 41 8.34 3.06 -4.27
CA VAL A 41 6.92 2.88 -4.62
C VAL A 41 6.09 4.02 -4.03
N ILE A 42 6.31 4.35 -2.75
CA ILE A 42 5.63 5.46 -2.07
C ILE A 42 5.88 6.79 -2.81
N THR A 43 7.13 7.11 -3.14
CA THR A 43 7.48 8.36 -3.84
C THR A 43 6.77 8.46 -5.20
N LYS A 44 6.71 7.36 -5.94
CA LYS A 44 5.97 7.32 -7.22
C LYS A 44 4.46 7.51 -7.01
N ALA A 45 3.90 6.91 -5.96
CA ALA A 45 2.50 7.06 -5.57
C ALA A 45 2.18 8.51 -5.16
N MET A 46 3.06 9.16 -4.38
CA MET A 46 2.97 10.58 -4.06
C MET A 46 2.96 11.45 -5.32
N GLY A 47 3.82 11.15 -6.30
CA GLY A 47 3.82 11.84 -7.59
C GLY A 47 2.52 11.67 -8.37
N ALA A 48 1.87 10.50 -8.26
CA ALA A 48 0.53 10.29 -8.83
C ALA A 48 -0.54 11.09 -8.10
N CYS A 49 -0.45 11.19 -6.77
CA CYS A 49 -1.33 12.03 -5.95
C CYS A 49 -1.25 13.51 -6.37
N SER A 50 -0.03 14.05 -6.50
CA SER A 50 0.17 15.43 -6.96
C SER A 50 -0.34 15.68 -8.37
N ARG A 51 -0.22 14.71 -9.28
CA ARG A 51 -0.80 14.81 -10.64
C ARG A 51 -2.32 14.91 -10.65
N LEU A 52 -2.98 14.40 -9.61
CA LEU A 52 -4.43 14.48 -9.43
C LEU A 52 -4.86 15.79 -8.75
N GLY A 53 -3.92 16.68 -8.43
CA GLY A 53 -4.19 17.94 -7.73
C GLY A 53 -4.43 17.77 -6.24
N LEU A 54 -4.08 16.61 -5.67
CA LEU A 54 -4.21 16.30 -4.26
C LEU A 54 -2.86 16.46 -3.55
N ASP A 55 -2.89 16.91 -2.30
CA ASP A 55 -1.67 17.04 -1.52
C ASP A 55 -1.21 15.66 -1.01
N PRO A 56 0.00 15.20 -1.38
CA PRO A 56 0.48 13.91 -0.95
C PRO A 56 0.78 13.87 0.55
N THR A 57 0.99 14.99 1.24
CA THR A 57 1.25 14.99 2.68
C THR A 57 -0.02 14.74 3.49
N GLU A 58 -1.19 15.04 2.95
CA GLU A 58 -2.49 14.67 3.54
C GLU A 58 -2.79 13.17 3.40
N ALA A 59 -2.36 12.56 2.29
CA ALA A 59 -2.59 11.14 2.02
C ALA A 59 -1.49 10.21 2.57
N PHE A 60 -0.26 10.72 2.69
CA PHE A 60 0.94 10.03 3.15
C PHE A 60 1.52 10.74 4.38
N VAL A 61 0.96 10.46 5.55
CA VAL A 61 1.40 11.07 6.81
C VAL A 61 2.59 10.30 7.37
N ARG A 62 3.72 10.97 7.61
CA ARG A 62 4.89 10.35 8.25
C ARG A 62 4.60 10.05 9.71
N GLU A 63 4.74 8.80 10.12
CA GLU A 63 4.49 8.36 11.49
C GLU A 63 5.69 7.55 12.00
N GLU A 64 5.95 7.59 13.30
CA GLU A 64 6.95 6.75 13.93
C GLU A 64 6.27 5.91 14.99
N ILE A 65 6.29 4.59 14.79
CA ILE A 65 5.71 3.64 15.74
C ILE A 65 6.82 2.92 16.50
N VAL A 66 6.58 2.59 17.76
CA VAL A 66 7.50 1.75 18.53
C VAL A 66 7.00 0.31 18.45
N GLN A 67 7.75 -0.55 17.78
CA GLN A 67 7.47 -1.97 17.69
C GLN A 67 8.66 -2.73 18.27
N ASP A 68 8.41 -3.64 19.21
CA ASP A 68 9.45 -4.44 19.88
C ASP A 68 10.56 -3.57 20.53
N GLY A 69 10.17 -2.42 21.10
CA GLY A 69 11.09 -1.47 21.72
C GLY A 69 11.97 -0.69 20.73
N LYS A 70 11.74 -0.81 19.41
CA LYS A 70 12.45 -0.06 18.37
C LYS A 70 11.53 0.94 17.70
N ALA A 71 12.00 2.17 17.53
CA ALA A 71 11.32 3.19 16.75
C ALA A 71 11.45 2.86 15.24
N ILE A 72 10.31 2.62 14.60
CA ILE A 72 10.19 2.32 13.18
C ILE A 72 9.51 3.49 12.49
N LYS A 73 10.23 4.13 11.57
CA LYS A 73 9.68 5.16 10.70
C LYS A 73 8.77 4.50 9.67
N THR A 74 7.50 4.83 9.71
CA THR A 74 6.46 4.34 8.80
C THR A 74 5.71 5.54 8.19
N TYR A 75 4.79 5.24 7.28
CA TYR A 75 3.79 6.21 6.82
C TYR A 75 2.42 5.66 7.14
N GLN A 76 1.54 6.52 7.62
CA GLN A 76 0.11 6.28 7.67
C GLN A 76 -0.47 6.65 6.31
N LEU A 77 -1.12 5.67 5.70
CA LEU A 77 -1.67 5.75 4.36
C LEU A 77 -3.19 5.73 4.47
N SER A 78 -3.81 6.77 3.91
CA SER A 78 -5.25 6.79 3.69
C SER A 78 -5.64 5.74 2.65
N ARG A 79 -6.93 5.36 2.58
CA ARG A 79 -7.46 4.45 1.55
C ARG A 79 -6.98 4.82 0.15
N PHE A 80 -7.01 6.11 -0.18
CA PHE A 80 -6.54 6.61 -1.47
C PHE A 80 -5.03 6.40 -1.71
N ALA A 81 -4.20 6.66 -0.69
CA ALA A 81 -2.77 6.42 -0.78
C ALA A 81 -2.45 4.93 -0.96
N CYS A 82 -3.19 4.04 -0.27
CA CYS A 82 -3.04 2.59 -0.44
C CYS A 82 -3.32 2.14 -1.88
N LEU A 83 -4.34 2.72 -2.51
CA LEU A 83 -4.65 2.47 -3.92
C LEU A 83 -3.50 2.91 -4.83
N LEU A 84 -3.00 4.14 -4.64
CA LEU A 84 -1.88 4.66 -5.42
C LEU A 84 -0.60 3.82 -5.25
N VAL A 85 -0.30 3.40 -4.02
CA VAL A 85 0.83 2.52 -3.70
C VAL A 85 0.66 1.17 -4.39
N SER A 86 -0.53 0.56 -4.32
CA SER A 86 -0.80 -0.74 -4.94
C SER A 86 -0.67 -0.68 -6.47
N MET A 87 -1.24 0.35 -7.10
CA MET A 87 -1.10 0.57 -8.56
C MET A 87 0.36 0.74 -8.98
N THR A 88 1.15 1.41 -8.14
CA THR A 88 2.57 1.64 -8.40
C THR A 88 3.43 0.41 -8.11
N ALA A 89 3.06 -0.38 -7.09
CA ALA A 89 3.75 -1.60 -6.68
C ALA A 89 3.59 -2.69 -7.73
N ASP A 90 2.39 -2.84 -8.30
CA ASP A 90 2.08 -3.75 -9.39
C ASP A 90 2.93 -3.44 -10.64
N SER A 91 3.07 -2.16 -10.98
CA SER A 91 3.92 -1.67 -12.08
C SER A 91 5.42 -1.98 -11.91
N LYS A 92 5.86 -2.40 -10.72
CA LYS A 92 7.27 -2.75 -10.41
C LYS A 92 7.49 -4.24 -10.15
N LYS A 93 6.48 -5.11 -10.28
CA LYS A 93 6.69 -6.55 -10.27
C LYS A 93 7.69 -6.88 -11.39
N PRO A 94 8.91 -7.38 -11.08
CA PRO A 94 9.75 -7.96 -12.12
C PRO A 94 8.94 -9.13 -12.69
N ASN A 95 8.64 -9.04 -13.98
CA ASN A 95 8.02 -10.09 -14.77
C ASN A 95 8.67 -11.45 -14.47
N SER A 96 8.03 -12.24 -13.62
CA SER A 96 8.32 -13.65 -13.38
C SER A 96 7.04 -14.32 -12.90
N GLY A 97 6.13 -14.52 -13.85
CA GLY A 97 5.19 -15.64 -13.88
C GLY A 97 4.21 -15.81 -12.72
N LEU A 98 3.08 -15.13 -12.80
CA LEU A 98 1.78 -15.66 -12.38
C LEU A 98 0.82 -15.20 -13.49
N GLY A 99 0.45 -16.04 -14.45
CA GLY A 99 -0.26 -17.28 -14.18
C GLY A 99 -1.71 -16.88 -14.01
N GLU A 100 -2.42 -16.78 -15.13
CA GLU A 100 -3.88 -16.83 -15.16
C GLU A 100 -4.28 -18.19 -14.55
N ASP A 101 -4.40 -18.26 -13.22
CA ASP A 101 -5.07 -19.38 -12.58
C ASP A 101 -6.57 -19.06 -12.56
N ASN A 102 -7.19 -19.40 -13.68
CA ASN A 102 -8.52 -19.98 -13.64
C ASN A 102 -8.44 -21.24 -12.75
N SER A 103 -8.87 -21.18 -11.49
CA SER A 103 -9.89 -22.08 -10.89
C SER A 103 -9.71 -22.34 -9.38
N CYS A 104 -10.86 -22.32 -8.69
CA CYS A 104 -11.17 -23.03 -7.44
C CYS A 104 -10.57 -22.44 -6.15
N CYS A 105 -11.33 -22.14 -5.09
CA CYS A 105 -12.45 -22.89 -4.53
C CYS A 105 -13.30 -21.94 -3.66
N HIS A 106 -14.63 -21.94 -3.81
CA HIS A 106 -15.52 -22.30 -2.71
C HIS A 106 -16.80 -22.89 -3.31
N ARG A 107 -17.13 -24.04 -2.76
CA ARG A 107 -18.22 -24.98 -3.03
C ARG A 107 -19.59 -24.36 -3.27
#